data_AF-A0A968AU63-F1
#
_entry.id   AF-A0A968AU63-F1
#
_cell.length_a   1.000
_cell.length_b   1.000
_cell.length_c   1.000
_cell.angle_alpha   90.00
_cell.angle_beta   90.00
_cell.angle_gamma   90.00
#
_symmetry.space_group_name_H-M   'P 1'
#
loop_
_entity.id
_entity.type
_entity.pdbx_description
1 polymer ?
#
loop_
_entity_poly.entity_id
_entity_poly.type
_entity_poly.pdbx_seq_one_letter_code
_entity_poly.pdbx_strand_id
1 'polypeptide(L)'
;VQNRVSRAEPRLPEEVKRQGINVKKRSSETLLFISFYSPDGLYDDLFLSNFVSMRVKDEVARVNGVGDVMAFGAGDYSMRIWLDPEKLKARRLTAGDVVQALREQNVQVAAGKIGARPVPEGQAFEYVVNTRGRLVEPAEFEQVILRAE
;
A
#
# COMPACT_ATOMS: atom_id res chain seq x y z
N VAL A 1 11.10 -27.53 2.28
CA VAL A 1 9.69 -27.30 2.69
C VAL A 1 8.88 -26.60 1.60
N GLN A 2 9.42 -25.58 0.93
CA GLN A 2 8.75 -24.85 -0.17
C GLN A 2 8.04 -25.76 -1.20
N ASN A 3 8.72 -26.74 -1.79
CA ASN A 3 8.13 -27.64 -2.80
C ASN A 3 6.98 -28.52 -2.29
N ARG A 4 6.83 -28.68 -0.97
CA ARG A 4 5.68 -29.38 -0.36
C ARG A 4 4.52 -28.41 -0.15
N VAL A 5 4.81 -27.16 0.20
CA VAL A 5 3.82 -26.09 0.35
C VAL A 5 3.19 -25.75 -0.99
N SER A 6 3.97 -25.56 -2.06
CA SER A 6 3.44 -25.28 -3.40
C SER A 6 2.54 -26.39 -3.96
N ARG A 7 2.77 -27.65 -3.55
CA ARG A 7 1.89 -28.78 -3.93
C ARG A 7 0.59 -28.83 -3.13
N ALA A 8 0.58 -28.26 -1.93
CA ALA A 8 -0.61 -28.20 -1.07
C ALA A 8 -1.43 -26.93 -1.29
N GLU A 9 -0.82 -25.88 -1.84
CA GLU A 9 -1.42 -24.57 -2.09
C GLU A 9 -2.77 -24.62 -2.82
N PRO A 10 -2.98 -25.45 -3.88
CA PRO A 10 -4.27 -25.52 -4.55
C PRO A 10 -5.41 -26.03 -3.67
N ARG A 11 -5.10 -26.79 -2.61
CA ARG A 11 -6.07 -27.35 -1.65
C ARG A 11 -6.47 -26.36 -0.55
N LEU A 12 -5.84 -25.20 -0.49
CA LEU A 12 -6.16 -24.18 0.49
C LEU A 12 -7.37 -23.34 0.04
N PRO A 13 -8.16 -22.82 0.99
CA PRO A 13 -9.19 -21.83 0.70
C PRO A 13 -8.61 -20.57 0.02
N GLU A 14 -9.42 -19.90 -0.78
CA GLU A 14 -9.00 -18.69 -1.52
C GLU A 14 -8.60 -17.54 -0.60
N GLU A 15 -9.22 -17.42 0.59
CA GLU A 15 -8.86 -16.43 1.59
C GLU A 15 -7.41 -16.58 2.06
N VAL A 16 -6.93 -17.82 2.21
CA VAL A 16 -5.57 -18.14 2.64
C VAL A 16 -4.57 -17.89 1.50
N LYS A 17 -4.93 -18.27 0.27
CA LYS A 17 -4.11 -17.96 -0.92
C LYS A 17 -3.93 -16.45 -1.10
N ARG A 18 -4.98 -15.67 -0.88
CA ARG A 18 -4.94 -14.20 -0.98
C ARG A 18 -4.04 -13.54 0.06
N GLN A 19 -3.91 -14.13 1.26
CA GLN A 19 -2.94 -13.68 2.25
C GLN A 19 -1.48 -14.02 1.89
N GLY A 20 -1.27 -15.02 1.02
CA GLY A 20 0.04 -15.49 0.59
C GLY A 20 0.69 -16.42 1.61
N ILE A 21 1.58 -17.29 1.14
CA ILE A 21 2.27 -18.28 1.97
C ILE A 21 3.78 -18.03 1.92
N ASN A 22 4.35 -17.61 3.05
CA ASN A 22 5.78 -17.36 3.19
C ASN A 22 6.46 -18.50 3.95
N VAL A 23 7.42 -19.17 3.32
CA VAL A 23 8.27 -20.16 3.99
C VAL A 23 9.66 -19.58 4.13
N LYS A 24 10.08 -19.33 5.37
CA LYS A 24 11.42 -18.82 5.69
C LYS A 24 12.14 -19.79 6.61
N LYS A 25 13.46 -19.94 6.41
CA LYS A 25 14.33 -20.64 7.36
C LYS A 25 14.69 -19.64 8.46
N ARG A 26 14.19 -19.84 9.68
CA ARG A 26 14.39 -18.93 10.81
C ARG A 26 14.89 -19.73 12.03
N SER A 27 15.87 -19.18 12.74
CA SER A 27 16.19 -19.59 14.12
C SER A 27 15.15 -18.98 15.06
N SER A 28 14.65 -19.74 16.03
CA SER A 28 13.63 -19.27 16.99
C SER A 28 14.17 -18.28 18.02
N GLU A 29 15.49 -18.08 18.09
CA GLU A 29 16.13 -17.18 19.06
C GLU A 29 16.38 -15.80 18.45
N THR A 30 16.00 -14.75 19.20
CA THR A 30 16.31 -13.36 18.84
C THR A 30 17.70 -12.99 19.31
N LEU A 31 18.57 -12.61 18.38
CA LEU A 31 19.96 -12.22 18.68
C LEU A 31 20.08 -10.81 19.28
N LEU A 32 19.30 -9.85 18.79
CA LEU A 32 19.41 -8.43 19.14
C LEU A 32 18.06 -7.74 19.03
N PHE A 33 17.80 -6.82 19.96
CA PHE A 33 16.75 -5.82 19.86
C PHE A 33 17.36 -4.44 19.65
N ILE A 34 16.87 -3.70 18.66
CA ILE A 34 17.28 -2.33 18.37
C ILE A 34 16.06 -1.44 18.62
N SER A 35 16.20 -0.46 19.50
CA SER A 35 15.15 0.53 19.82
C SER A 35 15.51 1.88 19.22
N PHE A 36 14.52 2.53 18.63
CA PHE A 36 14.62 3.88 18.08
C PHE A 36 13.76 4.80 18.93
N TYR A 37 14.30 5.94 19.33
CA TYR A 37 13.59 6.96 20.08
C TYR A 37 14.05 8.34 19.63
N SER A 38 13.20 9.36 19.84
CA SER A 38 13.53 10.76 19.60
C SER A 38 13.89 11.41 20.93
N PRO A 39 15.16 11.79 21.18
CA PRO A 39 15.56 12.39 22.46
C PRO A 39 14.78 13.68 22.79
N ASP A 40 14.50 14.48 21.76
CA ASP A 40 13.83 15.78 21.89
C ASP A 40 12.31 15.69 21.67
N GLY A 41 11.76 14.48 21.47
CA GLY A 41 10.34 14.26 21.20
C GLY A 41 9.85 14.83 19.87
N LEU A 42 10.77 15.20 18.96
CA LEU A 42 10.44 15.75 17.64
C LEU A 42 9.71 14.74 16.74
N TYR A 43 9.91 13.44 16.98
CA TYR A 43 9.29 12.36 16.23
C TYR A 43 8.49 11.46 17.15
N ASP A 44 7.22 11.27 16.81
CA ASP A 44 6.33 10.36 17.50
C ASP A 44 6.59 8.89 17.13
N ASP A 45 5.96 7.98 17.87
CA ASP A 45 6.12 6.54 17.67
C ASP A 45 5.70 6.08 16.27
N LEU A 46 4.72 6.75 15.65
CA LEU A 46 4.25 6.43 14.30
C LEU A 46 5.28 6.82 13.26
N PHE A 47 5.85 8.02 13.37
CA PHE A 47 6.94 8.47 12.50
C PHE A 47 8.14 7.54 12.60
N LEU A 48 8.58 7.22 13.82
CA LEU A 48 9.74 6.37 14.04
C LEU A 48 9.50 4.95 13.51
N SER A 49 8.32 4.37 13.78
CA SER A 49 7.91 3.06 13.25
C SER A 49 7.94 3.04 11.71
N ASN A 50 7.35 4.06 11.08
CA ASN A 50 7.34 4.17 9.62
C ASN A 50 8.75 4.38 9.05
N PHE A 51 9.57 5.23 9.67
CA PHE A 51 10.96 5.45 9.26
C PHE A 51 11.79 4.16 9.33
N VAL A 52 11.69 3.41 10.42
CA VAL A 52 12.39 2.12 10.58
C VAL A 52 11.93 1.11 9.53
N SER A 53 10.62 1.01 9.31
CA SER A 53 10.03 0.11 8.30
C SER A 53 10.52 0.44 6.89
N MET A 54 10.52 1.72 6.50
CA MET A 54 10.84 2.16 5.14
C MET A 54 12.34 2.30 4.85
N ARG A 55 13.16 2.65 5.83
CA ARG A 55 14.56 3.06 5.61
C ARG A 55 15.59 2.15 6.26
N VAL A 56 15.24 1.44 7.34
CA VAL A 56 16.23 0.71 8.15
C VAL A 56 16.08 -0.80 7.97
N LYS A 57 14.86 -1.33 8.03
CA LYS A 57 14.57 -2.76 8.03
C LYS A 57 15.27 -3.50 6.89
N ASP A 58 15.13 -3.01 5.67
CA ASP A 58 15.69 -3.67 4.47
C ASP A 58 17.21 -3.52 4.35
N GLU A 59 17.80 -2.49 4.96
CA GLU A 59 19.26 -2.35 5.04
C GLU A 59 19.85 -3.34 6.03
N VAL A 60 19.23 -3.49 7.21
CA VAL A 60 19.66 -4.48 8.21
C VAL A 60 19.47 -5.90 7.68
N ALA A 61 18.35 -6.17 6.99
CA ALA A 61 18.07 -7.48 6.41
C ALA A 61 19.09 -7.91 5.34
N ARG A 62 19.83 -6.96 4.74
CA ARG A 62 20.87 -7.21 3.73
C ARG A 62 22.26 -7.46 4.31
N VAL A 63 22.47 -7.24 5.61
CA VAL A 63 23.76 -7.51 6.26
C VAL A 63 24.04 -9.01 6.30
N ASN A 64 25.25 -9.42 5.90
CA ASN A 64 25.63 -10.83 5.91
C ASN A 64 25.53 -11.42 7.33
N GLY A 65 24.90 -12.58 7.45
CA GLY A 65 24.63 -13.24 8.74
C GLY A 65 23.27 -12.90 9.35
N VAL A 66 22.54 -11.90 8.83
CA VAL A 66 21.17 -11.60 9.27
C VAL A 66 20.19 -12.56 8.61
N GLY A 67 19.44 -13.30 9.42
CA GLY A 67 18.47 -14.28 8.94
C GLY A 67 17.06 -13.71 8.73
N ASP A 68 16.55 -12.91 9.67
CA ASP A 68 15.24 -12.27 9.60
C ASP A 68 15.24 -10.99 10.44
N VAL A 69 14.50 -9.98 10.00
CA VAL A 69 14.34 -8.69 10.70
C VAL A 69 12.85 -8.42 10.89
N MET A 70 12.46 -8.22 12.14
CA MET A 70 11.10 -7.82 12.51
C MET A 70 11.12 -6.39 13.01
N ALA A 71 10.37 -5.52 12.36
CA ALA A 71 10.09 -4.18 12.85
C ALA A 71 8.84 -4.24 13.75
N PHE A 72 8.94 -3.66 14.94
CA PHE A 72 7.86 -3.53 15.91
C PHE A 72 7.55 -2.04 16.10
N GLY A 73 6.28 -1.66 16.27
CA GLY A 73 5.91 -0.27 16.47
C GLY A 73 4.44 0.01 16.18
N ALA A 74 4.09 1.30 16.10
CA ALA A 74 2.73 1.78 15.88
C ALA A 74 2.17 1.51 14.46
N GLY A 75 2.98 0.91 13.58
CA GLY A 75 2.63 0.52 12.21
C GLY A 75 3.26 1.42 11.15
N ASP A 76 2.81 1.24 9.91
CA ASP A 76 3.18 2.07 8.76
C ASP A 76 2.17 3.22 8.58
N TYR A 77 2.59 4.30 7.92
CA TYR A 77 1.65 5.35 7.54
C TYR A 77 0.56 4.78 6.62
N SER A 78 -0.68 5.14 6.93
CA SER A 78 -1.85 4.74 6.17
C SER A 78 -2.80 5.92 6.09
N MET A 79 -3.41 6.12 4.92
CA MET A 79 -4.50 7.07 4.78
C MET A 79 -5.71 6.56 5.56
N ARG A 80 -6.13 7.29 6.60
CA ARG A 80 -7.25 6.92 7.46
C ARG A 80 -8.41 7.88 7.22
N ILE A 81 -9.53 7.33 6.76
CA ILE A 81 -10.74 8.09 6.47
C ILE A 81 -11.76 7.77 7.56
N TRP A 82 -11.97 8.74 8.44
CA TRP A 82 -12.92 8.65 9.54
C TRP A 82 -14.27 9.21 9.09
N LEU A 83 -15.28 8.34 9.06
CA LEU A 83 -16.60 8.70 8.58
C LEU A 83 -17.47 9.25 9.71
N ASP A 84 -18.11 10.38 9.45
CA ASP A 84 -19.13 10.95 10.32
C ASP A 84 -20.52 10.41 9.91
N PRO A 85 -21.15 9.54 10.72
CA PRO A 85 -22.40 8.88 10.36
C PRO A 85 -23.56 9.87 10.18
N GLU A 86 -23.58 10.99 10.92
CA GLU A 86 -24.64 11.99 10.81
C GLU A 86 -24.54 12.76 9.49
N LYS A 87 -23.32 13.11 9.07
CA LYS A 87 -23.09 13.75 7.76
C LYS A 87 -23.42 12.85 6.58
N LEU A 88 -23.16 11.55 6.70
CA LEU A 88 -23.51 10.56 5.69
C LEU A 88 -25.03 10.41 5.58
N LYS A 89 -25.71 10.26 6.72
CA LYS A 89 -27.17 10.14 6.79
C LYS A 89 -27.87 11.36 6.19
N ALA A 90 -27.41 12.58 6.51
CA ALA A 90 -27.95 13.81 5.96
C ALA A 90 -27.88 13.88 4.41
N ARG A 91 -26.90 13.20 3.81
CA ARG A 91 -26.69 13.12 2.34
C ARG A 91 -27.24 11.83 1.71
N ARG A 92 -27.90 10.99 2.51
CA ARG A 92 -28.39 9.64 2.12
C ARG A 92 -27.27 8.76 1.54
N LEU A 93 -26.08 8.85 2.16
CA LEU A 93 -24.92 8.04 1.82
C LEU A 93 -24.69 6.98 2.88
N THR A 94 -24.10 5.86 2.46
CA THR A 94 -23.61 4.78 3.31
C THR A 94 -22.09 4.76 3.32
N ALA A 95 -21.49 4.02 4.26
CA ALA A 95 -20.05 3.77 4.24
C ALA A 95 -19.60 3.04 2.96
N GLY A 96 -20.48 2.21 2.38
CA GLY A 96 -20.24 1.51 1.12
C GLY A 96 -20.04 2.48 -0.05
N ASP A 97 -20.85 3.52 -0.13
CA ASP A 97 -20.75 4.54 -1.19
C ASP A 97 -19.41 5.28 -1.13
N VAL A 98 -18.92 5.56 0.09
CA VAL A 98 -17.59 6.19 0.26
C VAL A 98 -16.47 5.25 -0.18
N VAL A 99 -16.53 3.97 0.22
CA VAL A 99 -15.53 2.98 -0.20
C VAL A 99 -15.54 2.81 -1.73
N GLN A 100 -16.71 2.83 -2.35
CA GLN A 100 -16.83 2.74 -3.80
C GLN A 100 -16.23 3.97 -4.49
N ALA A 101 -16.60 5.18 -4.07
CA ALA A 101 -16.07 6.42 -4.63
C ALA A 101 -14.54 6.49 -4.52
N LEU A 102 -13.98 6.06 -3.39
CA LEU A 102 -12.54 5.96 -3.20
C LEU A 102 -11.88 4.95 -4.15
N ARG A 103 -12.48 3.79 -4.37
CA ARG A 103 -11.95 2.78 -5.31
C ARG A 103 -11.98 3.25 -6.76
N GLU A 104 -12.97 4.04 -7.13
CA GLU A 104 -13.13 4.59 -8.47
C GLU A 104 -12.17 5.75 -8.75
N GLN A 105 -11.92 6.61 -7.76
CA GLN A 105 -11.12 7.82 -7.94
C GLN A 105 -9.64 7.66 -7.51
N ASN A 106 -9.32 6.73 -6.59
CA ASN A 106 -7.95 6.42 -6.18
C ASN A 106 -7.41 5.20 -6.95
N VAL A 107 -7.35 5.31 -8.27
CA VAL A 107 -6.91 4.22 -9.15
C VAL A 107 -5.79 4.70 -10.07
N GLN A 108 -4.81 3.83 -10.29
CA GLN A 108 -3.81 4.06 -11.32
C GLN A 108 -4.36 3.52 -12.64
N VAL A 109 -4.65 4.40 -13.59
CA VAL A 109 -5.10 4.01 -14.94
C VAL A 109 -3.93 4.04 -15.90
N ALA A 110 -3.75 2.97 -16.67
CA ALA A 110 -2.85 2.97 -17.81
C ALA A 110 -3.56 3.65 -18.99
N ALA A 111 -3.33 4.95 -19.17
CA ALA A 111 -4.03 5.75 -20.18
C ALA A 111 -3.46 5.59 -21.61
N GLY A 112 -2.41 4.78 -21.75
CA GLY A 112 -1.83 4.43 -23.04
C GLY A 112 -1.08 5.59 -23.68
N LYS A 113 -1.04 5.57 -25.01
CA LYS A 113 -0.28 6.53 -25.80
C LYS A 113 -1.09 6.95 -27.03
N ILE A 114 -1.07 8.24 -27.35
CA ILE A 114 -1.68 8.80 -28.56
C ILE A 114 -0.61 8.80 -29.66
N GLY A 115 -0.95 8.30 -30.84
CA GLY A 115 0.00 8.22 -31.96
C GLY A 115 0.87 6.95 -31.97
N ALA A 116 0.62 6.00 -31.06
CA ALA A 116 1.28 4.70 -31.09
C ALA A 116 0.73 3.80 -32.21
N ARG A 117 1.60 3.05 -32.88
CA ARG A 117 1.21 2.19 -34.02
C ARG A 117 0.13 1.16 -33.63
N PRO A 118 -0.79 0.81 -34.55
CA PRO A 118 -0.87 1.24 -35.95
C PRO A 118 -1.53 2.62 -36.12
N VAL A 119 -0.91 3.50 -36.92
CA VAL A 119 -1.35 4.88 -37.20
C VAL A 119 -1.23 5.21 -38.70
N PRO A 120 -2.00 6.18 -39.23
CA PRO A 120 -1.88 6.62 -40.61
C PRO A 120 -0.46 7.09 -40.98
N GLU A 121 -0.08 6.95 -42.25
CA GLU A 121 1.18 7.50 -42.76
C GLU A 121 1.23 9.02 -42.53
N GLY A 122 2.37 9.53 -42.05
CA GLY A 122 2.56 10.94 -41.70
C GLY A 122 2.34 11.29 -40.22
N GLN A 123 1.94 10.35 -39.36
CA GLN A 123 1.94 10.58 -37.91
C GLN A 123 3.36 10.53 -37.33
N ALA A 124 3.93 11.71 -37.03
CA ALA A 124 5.32 11.87 -36.61
C ALA A 124 5.55 11.86 -35.07
N PHE A 125 4.48 11.96 -34.27
CA PHE A 125 4.57 12.11 -32.82
C PHE A 125 3.76 11.04 -32.09
N GLU A 126 4.37 10.49 -31.03
CA GLU A 126 3.75 9.62 -30.05
C GLU A 126 3.78 10.32 -28.68
N TYR A 127 2.63 10.47 -28.04
CA TYR A 127 2.50 11.11 -26.73
C TYR A 127 2.04 10.09 -25.70
N VAL A 128 2.71 10.05 -24.55
CA VAL A 128 2.25 9.25 -23.41
C VAL A 128 1.13 10.01 -22.70
N VAL A 129 -0.01 9.35 -22.50
CA VAL A 129 -1.11 9.94 -21.76
C VAL A 129 -0.85 9.69 -20.27
N ASN A 130 -0.75 10.78 -19.51
CA ASN A 130 -0.66 10.72 -18.05
C ASN A 130 -2.02 11.07 -17.46
N THR A 131 -2.55 10.18 -16.64
CA THR A 131 -3.74 10.41 -15.82
C THR A 131 -3.34 10.71 -14.39
N ARG A 132 -4.26 11.31 -13.63
CA ARG A 132 -4.13 11.34 -12.18
C ARG A 132 -4.08 9.88 -11.71
N GLY A 133 -2.98 9.53 -11.06
CA GLY A 133 -2.76 8.20 -10.50
C GLY A 133 -3.44 8.05 -9.15
N ARG A 134 -2.84 7.23 -8.28
CA ARG A 134 -3.30 7.14 -6.89
C ARG A 134 -3.15 8.48 -6.18
N LEU A 135 -4.12 8.80 -5.34
CA LEU A 135 -4.10 9.96 -4.45
C LEU A 135 -3.00 9.78 -3.41
N VAL A 136 -2.27 10.84 -3.11
CA VAL A 136 -1.11 10.84 -2.20
C VAL A 136 -1.36 11.75 -1.02
N GLU A 137 -1.91 12.94 -1.26
CA GLU A 137 -2.10 13.97 -0.25
C GLU A 137 -3.47 13.84 0.43
N PRO A 138 -3.59 14.06 1.75
CA PRO A 138 -4.88 14.05 2.45
C PRO A 138 -5.93 14.94 1.78
N ALA A 139 -5.51 16.11 1.28
CA ALA A 139 -6.39 17.05 0.58
C ALA A 139 -7.02 16.46 -0.70
N GLU A 140 -6.33 15.56 -1.38
CA GLU A 140 -6.88 14.88 -2.56
C GLU A 140 -7.98 13.89 -2.15
N PHE A 141 -7.83 13.21 -1.02
CA PHE A 141 -8.86 12.33 -0.47
C PHE A 141 -10.10 13.09 0.02
N GLU A 142 -9.93 14.32 0.53
CA GLU A 142 -11.04 15.19 0.92
C GLU A 142 -11.87 15.68 -0.27
N GLN A 143 -11.25 15.76 -1.46
CA GLN A 143 -11.88 16.21 -2.70
C GLN A 143 -12.55 15.07 -3.47
N VAL A 144 -12.52 13.83 -2.95
CA VAL A 144 -13.19 12.69 -3.58
C VAL A 144 -14.68 12.97 -3.65
N ILE A 145 -15.21 12.94 -4.87
CA ILE A 145 -16.61 13.25 -5.13
C ILE A 145 -17.44 12.04 -4.74
N LEU A 146 -18.25 12.16 -3.69
CA LEU A 146 -19.09 11.07 -3.21
C LEU A 146 -20.42 10.97 -3.96
N ARG A 147 -20.91 12.10 -4.48
CA ARG A 147 -22.17 12.19 -5.22
C ARG A 147 -22.17 13.46 -6.07
N ALA A 148 -22.64 13.35 -7.30
CA ALA A 148 -23.05 14.48 -8.13
C ALA A 148 -24.57 14.40 -8.29
N GLU A 149 -25.25 15.54 -8.18
CA GLU A 149 -26.69 15.66 -8.49
C GLU A 149 -26.91 15.92 -9.98
#